data_AF-A0A016VKQ6-F1
#
_entry.id   AF-A0A016VKQ6-F1
#
_cell.length_a   1.000
_cell.length_b   1.000
_cell.length_c   1.000
_cell.angle_alpha   90.00
_cell.angle_beta   90.00
_cell.angle_gamma   90.00
#
_symmetry.space_group_name_H-M   'P 1'
#
loop_
_entity.id
_entity.type
_entity.pdbx_description
1 polymer ?
#
loop_
_entity_poly.entity_id
_entity_poly.type
_entity_poly.pdbx_seq_one_letter_code
_entity_poly.pdbx_strand_id
1 'polypeptide(L)'
;MLLLCVIVNYVAISSQYQSIQEQKFVALKPNHERLGNQLFQLASGFGIAKKLGRTLYYPLNEAKTLRCYLKLLTATFPRVSSIYRILPKKSIKQAEVEFAFDEHGHRTCCRYDDPSRLIGHPAKYLLLQMSFAQNARYFEEYLPEVRALFNFSSESREQGNRNLRRLNVGDATDFMCVHIRRTDFLDFGIGSDLNGTLKATRDIAARKWHGGN
;
A
#
# COMPACT_ATOMS: atom_id res chain seq x y z
N MET A 1 -39.09 29.33 4.75
CA MET A 1 -38.10 28.39 5.33
C MET A 1 -38.09 27.01 4.65
N LEU A 2 -39.23 26.38 4.37
CA LEU A 2 -39.29 25.08 3.67
C LEU A 2 -38.70 25.09 2.24
N LEU A 3 -38.96 26.14 1.45
CA LEU A 3 -38.47 26.23 0.06
C LEU A 3 -36.93 26.27 -0.03
N LEU A 4 -36.27 26.95 0.91
CA LEU A 4 -34.80 27.02 1.00
C LEU A 4 -34.18 25.66 1.34
N CYS A 5 -34.76 24.89 2.28
CA CYS A 5 -34.29 23.53 2.59
C CYS A 5 -34.41 22.56 1.42
N VAL A 6 -35.48 22.66 0.61
CA VAL A 6 -35.68 21.79 -0.56
C VAL A 6 -34.66 22.11 -1.65
N ILE A 7 -34.40 23.39 -1.91
CA ILE A 7 -33.42 23.83 -2.91
C ILE A 7 -31.99 23.44 -2.49
N VAL A 8 -31.62 23.65 -1.22
CA VAL A 8 -30.29 23.27 -0.70
C VAL A 8 -30.07 21.76 -0.78
N ASN A 9 -31.07 20.96 -0.44
CA ASN A 9 -30.98 19.49 -0.57
C ASN A 9 -30.88 19.05 -2.04
N TYR A 10 -31.65 19.64 -2.95
CA TYR A 10 -31.60 19.28 -4.37
C TYR A 10 -30.25 19.63 -5.01
N VAL A 11 -29.70 20.81 -4.70
CA VAL A 11 -28.37 21.23 -5.17
C VAL A 11 -27.26 20.34 -4.61
N ALA A 12 -27.33 19.97 -3.33
CA ALA A 12 -26.36 19.05 -2.72
C ALA A 12 -26.43 17.63 -3.33
N ILE A 13 -27.64 17.12 -3.58
CA ILE A 13 -27.83 15.81 -4.23
C ILE A 13 -27.32 15.86 -5.68
N SER A 14 -27.61 16.93 -6.42
CA SER A 14 -27.14 17.12 -7.80
C SER A 14 -25.61 17.24 -7.86
N SER A 15 -24.98 18.00 -6.96
CA SER A 15 -23.51 18.14 -6.91
C SER A 15 -22.82 16.84 -6.51
N GLN A 16 -23.42 16.07 -5.60
CA GLN A 16 -22.90 14.76 -5.19
C GLN A 16 -23.06 13.73 -6.31
N TYR A 17 -24.16 13.78 -7.07
CA TYR A 17 -24.37 12.92 -8.23
C TYR A 17 -23.41 13.26 -9.39
N GLN A 18 -23.17 14.55 -9.63
CA GLN A 18 -22.19 15.06 -10.61
C GLN A 18 -20.76 14.63 -10.22
N SER A 19 -20.38 14.74 -8.95
CA SER A 19 -19.04 14.35 -8.49
C SER A 19 -18.78 12.84 -8.61
N ILE A 20 -19.82 12.01 -8.44
CA ILE A 20 -19.75 10.56 -8.66
C ILE A 20 -19.61 10.22 -10.15
N GLN A 21 -20.27 10.97 -11.04
CA GLN A 21 -20.17 10.80 -12.50
C GLN A 21 -18.78 11.18 -13.03
N GLU A 22 -18.19 12.25 -12.50
CA GLU A 22 -16.87 12.78 -12.88
C GLU A 22 -15.70 12.03 -12.23
N GLN A 23 -15.95 11.18 -11.24
CA GLN A 23 -14.92 10.46 -10.51
C GLN A 23 -14.06 9.63 -11.48
N LYS A 24 -12.77 9.96 -11.52
CA LYS A 24 -11.75 9.25 -12.29
C LYS A 24 -10.99 8.28 -11.39
N PHE A 25 -10.51 7.21 -12.00
CA PHE A 25 -9.92 6.07 -11.33
C PHE A 25 -8.52 5.78 -11.84
N VAL A 26 -7.67 5.24 -10.96
CA VAL A 26 -6.34 4.74 -11.29
C VAL A 26 -6.11 3.41 -10.60
N ALA A 27 -5.57 2.45 -11.35
CA ALA A 27 -5.14 1.16 -10.86
C ALA A 27 -3.66 1.00 -11.16
N LEU A 28 -2.98 0.30 -10.27
CA LEU A 28 -1.67 -0.27 -10.57
C LEU A 28 -1.92 -1.67 -11.11
N LYS A 29 -1.07 -2.13 -12.03
CA LYS A 29 -1.12 -3.52 -12.48
C LYS A 29 -1.14 -4.46 -11.27
N PRO A 30 -2.16 -5.31 -11.11
CA PRO A 30 -2.26 -6.19 -9.96
C PRO A 30 -1.00 -7.04 -9.79
N ASN A 31 -0.45 -7.08 -8.57
CA ASN A 31 0.64 -7.98 -8.22
C ASN A 31 0.09 -9.25 -7.56
N HIS A 32 0.68 -10.41 -7.84
CA HIS A 32 0.25 -11.71 -7.30
C HIS A 32 1.19 -12.23 -6.20
N GLU A 33 2.10 -11.37 -5.73
CA GLU A 33 3.14 -11.72 -4.77
C GLU A 33 2.65 -11.62 -3.32
N ARG A 34 3.58 -11.90 -2.40
CA ARG A 34 3.34 -11.98 -0.96
C ARG A 34 3.04 -10.63 -0.31
N LEU A 35 2.64 -10.69 0.97
CA LEU A 35 2.13 -9.58 1.76
C LEU A 35 2.94 -8.28 1.68
N GLY A 36 4.27 -8.35 1.74
CA GLY A 36 5.13 -7.15 1.65
C GLY A 36 4.93 -6.36 0.35
N ASN A 37 4.82 -7.07 -0.79
CA ASN A 37 4.58 -6.45 -2.09
C ASN A 37 3.17 -5.88 -2.19
N GLN A 38 2.18 -6.54 -1.57
CA GLN A 38 0.81 -6.04 -1.50
C GLN A 38 0.70 -4.75 -0.67
N LEU A 39 1.38 -4.69 0.49
CA LEU A 39 1.46 -3.50 1.33
C LEU A 39 2.09 -2.32 0.59
N PHE A 40 3.21 -2.58 -0.11
CA PHE A 40 3.91 -1.54 -0.86
C PHE A 40 3.05 -1.05 -2.04
N GLN A 41 2.44 -1.95 -2.80
CA GLN A 41 1.55 -1.58 -3.90
C GLN A 41 0.36 -0.76 -3.41
N LEU A 42 -0.20 -1.08 -2.25
CA LEU A 42 -1.31 -0.30 -1.67
C LEU A 42 -0.86 1.10 -1.25
N ALA A 43 0.30 1.23 -0.58
CA ALA A 43 0.85 2.53 -0.17
C ALA A 43 1.15 3.42 -1.39
N SER A 44 1.85 2.87 -2.38
CA SER A 44 2.16 3.57 -3.64
C SER A 44 0.90 3.91 -4.42
N GLY A 45 -0.04 2.97 -4.53
CA GLY A 45 -1.33 3.20 -5.18
C GLY A 45 -2.14 4.31 -4.49
N PHE A 46 -2.12 4.36 -3.16
CA PHE A 46 -2.77 5.42 -2.39
C PHE A 46 -2.16 6.79 -2.70
N GLY A 47 -0.82 6.92 -2.62
CA GLY A 47 -0.15 8.19 -2.87
C GLY A 47 -0.27 8.66 -4.32
N ILE A 48 -0.15 7.75 -5.29
CA ILE A 48 -0.41 8.04 -6.71
C ILE A 48 -1.85 8.51 -6.91
N ALA A 49 -2.84 7.79 -6.36
CA ALA A 49 -4.24 8.15 -6.50
C ALA A 49 -4.54 9.53 -5.90
N LYS A 50 -4.02 9.83 -4.71
CA LYS A 50 -4.11 11.15 -4.07
C LYS A 50 -3.51 12.24 -4.95
N LYS A 51 -2.28 12.06 -5.43
CA LYS A 51 -1.57 13.03 -6.27
C LYS A 51 -2.31 13.33 -7.58
N LEU A 52 -2.99 12.33 -8.14
CA LEU A 52 -3.79 12.47 -9.37
C LEU A 52 -5.20 13.02 -9.15
N GLY A 53 -5.66 13.16 -7.90
CA GLY A 53 -7.07 13.44 -7.61
C GLY A 53 -8.00 12.32 -8.11
N ARG A 54 -7.52 11.07 -8.09
CA ARG A 54 -8.24 9.89 -8.58
C ARG A 54 -8.53 8.91 -7.46
N THR A 55 -9.45 7.99 -7.71
CA THR A 55 -9.75 6.88 -6.79
C THR A 55 -8.96 5.65 -7.17
N LEU A 56 -8.26 5.06 -6.21
CA LEU A 56 -7.57 3.79 -6.40
C LEU A 56 -8.58 2.68 -6.66
N TYR A 57 -8.31 1.81 -7.63
CA TYR A 57 -9.14 0.63 -7.85
C TYR A 57 -8.33 -0.62 -8.20
N TYR A 58 -8.96 -1.77 -8.02
CA TYR A 58 -8.45 -3.07 -8.43
C TYR A 58 -9.36 -3.67 -9.52
N PRO A 59 -8.88 -3.82 -10.77
CA PRO A 59 -9.62 -4.45 -11.87
C PRO A 59 -9.64 -5.97 -11.73
N LEU A 60 -10.61 -6.53 -10.99
CA LEU A 60 -10.65 -7.97 -10.68
C LEU A 60 -11.94 -8.62 -11.18
N ASN A 61 -11.81 -9.64 -12.05
CA ASN A 61 -12.88 -10.61 -12.28
C ASN A 61 -12.71 -11.74 -11.25
N GLU A 62 -11.78 -12.66 -11.55
CA GLU A 62 -11.39 -13.80 -10.73
C GLU A 62 -9.89 -13.68 -10.43
N ALA A 63 -9.56 -13.37 -9.19
CA ALA A 63 -8.17 -13.26 -8.73
C ALA A 63 -8.12 -13.75 -7.28
N LYS A 64 -8.29 -15.06 -7.08
CA LYS A 64 -8.46 -15.67 -5.75
C LYS A 64 -7.36 -15.25 -4.78
N THR A 65 -6.10 -15.36 -5.19
CA THR A 65 -4.93 -14.99 -4.37
C THR A 65 -4.93 -13.52 -3.94
N LEU A 66 -5.12 -12.59 -4.88
CA LEU A 66 -5.16 -11.17 -4.56
C LEU A 66 -6.36 -10.83 -3.67
N ARG A 67 -7.54 -11.41 -3.94
CA ARG A 67 -8.71 -11.26 -3.06
C ARG A 67 -8.43 -11.79 -1.65
N CYS A 68 -7.69 -12.89 -1.50
CA CYS A 68 -7.26 -13.37 -0.18
C CYS A 68 -6.35 -12.37 0.53
N TYR A 69 -5.37 -11.78 -0.16
CA TYR A 69 -4.53 -10.74 0.43
C TYR A 69 -5.30 -9.47 0.78
N LEU A 70 -6.22 -9.00 -0.07
CA LEU A 70 -7.06 -7.84 0.25
C LEU A 70 -7.96 -8.10 1.46
N LYS A 71 -8.48 -9.33 1.61
CA LYS A 71 -9.23 -9.75 2.81
C LYS A 71 -8.34 -9.75 4.05
N LEU A 72 -7.14 -10.35 3.97
CA LEU A 72 -6.16 -10.35 5.07
C LEU A 72 -5.81 -8.92 5.48
N LEU A 73 -5.47 -8.06 4.51
CA LEU A 73 -5.14 -6.66 4.74
C LEU A 73 -6.30 -5.90 5.39
N THR A 74 -7.54 -6.15 4.96
CA THR A 74 -8.72 -5.51 5.57
C THR A 74 -8.96 -5.99 7.00
N ALA A 75 -8.76 -7.28 7.28
CA ALA A 75 -8.89 -7.81 8.63
C ALA A 75 -7.78 -7.27 9.58
N THR A 76 -6.55 -7.14 9.06
CA THR A 76 -5.40 -6.64 9.84
C THR A 76 -5.41 -5.12 9.98
N PHE A 77 -5.78 -4.39 8.93
CA PHE A 77 -5.73 -2.93 8.83
C PHE A 77 -7.08 -2.38 8.31
N PRO A 78 -8.12 -2.29 9.16
CA PRO A 78 -9.51 -2.06 8.70
C PRO A 78 -9.71 -0.86 7.78
N ARG A 79 -8.93 0.21 7.99
CA ARG A 79 -9.03 1.46 7.23
C ARG A 79 -8.62 1.32 5.77
N VAL A 80 -7.81 0.33 5.40
CA VAL A 80 -7.35 0.16 4.00
C VAL A 80 -8.49 -0.11 3.02
N SER A 81 -9.58 -0.71 3.48
CA SER A 81 -10.75 -1.00 2.63
C SER A 81 -11.44 0.27 2.12
N SER A 82 -11.26 1.40 2.80
CA SER A 82 -11.90 2.67 2.44
C SER A 82 -11.26 3.35 1.21
N ILE A 83 -9.98 3.08 0.95
CA ILE A 83 -9.18 3.84 -0.03
C ILE A 83 -9.22 3.27 -1.44
N TYR A 84 -9.81 2.09 -1.65
CA TYR A 84 -9.92 1.49 -2.98
C TYR A 84 -11.33 1.01 -3.31
N ARG A 85 -11.55 0.73 -4.60
CA ARG A 85 -12.73 0.03 -5.11
C ARG A 85 -12.31 -1.22 -5.86
N ILE A 86 -13.10 -2.29 -5.76
CA ILE A 86 -12.91 -3.48 -6.60
C ILE A 86 -13.93 -3.39 -7.73
N LEU A 87 -13.45 -3.32 -8.96
CA LEU A 87 -14.30 -3.21 -10.15
C LEU A 87 -14.11 -4.44 -11.05
N PRO A 88 -15.19 -5.01 -11.62
CA PRO A 88 -15.07 -6.11 -12.58
C PRO A 88 -14.26 -5.66 -13.80
N LYS A 89 -13.13 -6.31 -14.07
CA LYS A 89 -12.26 -5.95 -15.20
C LYS A 89 -13.01 -5.97 -16.54
N LYS A 90 -13.96 -6.89 -16.72
CA LYS A 90 -14.78 -7.01 -17.95
C LYS A 90 -15.75 -5.83 -18.15
N SER A 91 -16.10 -5.08 -17.11
CA SER A 91 -17.09 -4.00 -17.19
C SER A 91 -16.47 -2.60 -17.35
N ILE A 92 -15.14 -2.50 -17.47
CA ILE A 92 -14.43 -1.23 -17.55
C ILE A 92 -13.48 -1.19 -18.74
N LYS A 93 -13.55 -0.11 -19.53
CA LYS A 93 -12.58 0.18 -20.59
C LYS A 93 -11.41 0.94 -19.98
N GLN A 94 -10.27 0.26 -19.83
CA GLN A 94 -9.07 0.82 -19.20
C GLN A 94 -8.15 1.40 -20.27
N ALA A 95 -7.55 2.56 -19.97
CA ALA A 95 -6.42 3.09 -20.72
C ALA A 95 -5.14 2.61 -20.03
N GLU A 96 -4.38 1.78 -20.73
CA GLU A 96 -3.09 1.32 -20.25
C GLU A 96 -2.05 2.41 -20.42
N VAL A 97 -1.23 2.61 -19.40
CA VAL A 97 -0.18 3.65 -19.40
C VAL A 97 1.13 2.99 -19.00
N GLU A 98 2.13 3.10 -19.86
CA GLU A 98 3.51 2.77 -19.50
C GLU A 98 3.96 3.68 -18.36
N PHE A 99 4.43 3.08 -17.27
CA PHE A 99 4.73 3.78 -16.03
C PHE A 99 5.86 3.07 -15.29
N ALA A 100 6.93 3.80 -14.97
CA ALA A 100 8.16 3.26 -14.36
C ALA A 100 8.85 2.14 -15.20
N PHE A 101 9.03 2.39 -16.49
CA PHE A 101 9.78 1.51 -17.40
C PHE A 101 11.26 1.92 -17.45
N ASP A 102 12.15 0.98 -17.74
CA ASP A 102 13.57 1.26 -18.00
C ASP A 102 13.79 1.77 -19.43
N GLU A 103 15.05 2.07 -19.76
CA GLU A 103 15.49 2.55 -21.06
C GLU A 103 15.27 1.53 -22.20
N HIS A 104 15.03 0.27 -21.86
CA HIS A 104 14.77 -0.82 -22.79
C HIS A 104 13.28 -1.16 -22.91
N GLY A 105 12.39 -0.39 -22.27
CA GLY A 105 10.96 -0.64 -22.29
C GLY A 105 10.51 -1.80 -21.38
N HIS A 106 11.33 -2.22 -20.43
CA HIS A 106 10.91 -3.20 -19.43
C HIS A 106 10.34 -2.54 -18.19
N ARG A 107 9.30 -3.17 -17.63
CA ARG A 107 8.71 -2.75 -16.36
C ARG A 107 9.71 -2.93 -15.22
N THR A 108 9.92 -1.87 -14.45
CA THR A 108 10.76 -1.94 -13.26
C THR A 108 9.93 -2.06 -11.98
N CYS A 109 10.51 -2.69 -10.95
CA CYS A 109 9.90 -2.75 -9.63
C CYS A 109 9.90 -1.39 -8.91
N CYS A 110 10.95 -0.61 -9.15
CA CYS A 110 11.48 0.29 -8.14
C CYS A 110 11.86 1.67 -8.70
N ARG A 111 11.72 1.90 -10.02
CA ARG A 111 11.96 3.22 -10.60
C ARG A 111 10.83 4.18 -10.23
N TYR A 112 11.20 5.44 -10.02
CA TYR A 112 10.26 6.53 -9.86
C TYR A 112 9.89 7.12 -11.22
N ASP A 113 8.60 7.31 -11.46
CA ASP A 113 8.00 8.03 -12.58
C ASP A 113 6.99 9.01 -11.98
N ASP A 114 7.07 10.31 -12.28
CA ASP A 114 6.24 11.29 -11.58
C ASP A 114 4.76 11.17 -12.01
N PRO A 115 3.83 10.83 -11.10
CA PRO A 115 2.41 10.76 -11.44
C PRO A 115 1.84 12.06 -12.01
N SER A 116 2.41 13.22 -11.67
CA SER A 116 1.91 14.54 -12.11
C SER A 116 1.63 14.63 -13.62
N ARG A 117 2.40 13.90 -14.44
CA ARG A 117 2.21 13.85 -15.91
C ARG A 117 0.84 13.31 -16.34
N LEU A 118 0.07 12.71 -15.43
CA LEU A 118 -1.25 12.12 -15.68
C LEU A 118 -2.43 12.90 -15.08
N ILE A 119 -2.20 14.05 -14.43
CA ILE A 119 -3.27 14.86 -13.81
C ILE A 119 -4.35 15.24 -14.85
N GLY A 120 -3.94 15.66 -16.05
CA GLY A 120 -4.85 16.02 -17.14
C GLY A 120 -5.38 14.85 -17.97
N HIS A 121 -5.01 13.60 -17.68
CA HIS A 121 -5.30 12.49 -18.59
C HIS A 121 -6.83 12.28 -18.76
N PRO A 122 -7.36 12.18 -20.00
CA PRO A 122 -8.81 12.18 -20.24
C PRO A 122 -9.49 10.89 -19.77
N ALA A 123 -8.81 9.75 -19.84
CA ALA A 123 -9.40 8.46 -19.50
C ALA A 123 -9.98 8.40 -18.08
N LYS A 124 -11.18 7.82 -17.98
CA LYS A 124 -11.87 7.58 -16.70
C LYS A 124 -11.18 6.50 -15.86
N TYR A 125 -10.65 5.45 -16.48
CA TYR A 125 -9.96 4.35 -15.81
C TYR A 125 -8.53 4.22 -16.35
N LEU A 126 -7.54 4.58 -15.54
CA LEU A 126 -6.12 4.37 -15.84
C LEU A 126 -5.63 3.05 -15.27
N LEU A 127 -4.85 2.31 -16.06
CA LEU A 127 -4.10 1.14 -15.60
C LEU A 127 -2.60 1.38 -15.80
N LEU A 128 -1.89 1.64 -14.71
CA LEU A 128 -0.45 1.86 -14.72
C LEU A 128 0.27 0.51 -14.84
N GLN A 129 0.99 0.31 -15.94
CA GLN A 129 1.66 -0.95 -16.28
C GLN A 129 2.97 -1.18 -15.50
N MET A 130 3.12 -0.70 -14.27
CA MET A 130 4.35 -0.89 -13.48
C MET A 130 4.43 -2.26 -12.78
N SER A 131 5.62 -2.68 -12.34
CA SER A 131 5.82 -3.85 -11.50
C SER A 131 5.97 -3.43 -10.03
N PHE A 132 5.28 -4.08 -9.09
CA PHE A 132 5.38 -3.94 -7.61
C PHE A 132 5.23 -2.55 -6.96
N ALA A 133 5.52 -1.46 -7.66
CA ALA A 133 5.52 -0.08 -7.20
C ALA A 133 6.39 0.17 -5.95
N GLN A 134 7.55 -0.48 -5.87
CA GLN A 134 8.51 -0.45 -4.76
C GLN A 134 9.40 0.80 -4.76
N ASN A 135 8.79 1.99 -4.86
CA ASN A 135 9.48 3.26 -4.66
C ASN A 135 8.73 4.14 -3.65
N ALA A 136 9.37 4.50 -2.54
CA ALA A 136 8.73 5.24 -1.46
C ALA A 136 8.29 6.67 -1.87
N ARG A 137 8.90 7.25 -2.91
CA ARG A 137 8.55 8.58 -3.42
C ARG A 137 7.10 8.70 -3.91
N TYR A 138 6.43 7.58 -4.15
CA TYR A 138 5.01 7.58 -4.48
C TYR A 138 4.11 7.98 -3.30
N PHE A 139 4.56 7.82 -2.06
CA PHE A 139 3.74 8.05 -0.87
C PHE A 139 4.45 8.77 0.27
N GLU A 140 5.71 9.18 0.09
CA GLU A 140 6.52 9.86 1.12
C GLU A 140 5.83 11.13 1.66
N GLU A 141 5.20 11.90 0.78
CA GLU A 141 4.42 13.10 1.12
C GLU A 141 3.21 12.77 2.02
N TYR A 142 2.67 11.55 1.89
CA TYR A 142 1.45 11.12 2.59
C TYR A 142 1.75 10.15 3.75
N LEU A 143 3.00 10.07 4.24
CA LEU A 143 3.40 9.12 5.28
C LEU A 143 2.51 9.14 6.55
N PRO A 144 2.07 10.30 7.08
CA PRO A 144 1.15 10.31 8.22
C PRO A 144 -0.17 9.58 7.93
N GLU A 145 -0.73 9.79 6.74
CA GLU A 145 -1.98 9.14 6.31
C GLU A 145 -1.75 7.64 6.08
N VAL A 146 -0.65 7.27 5.42
CA VAL A 146 -0.27 5.87 5.19
C VAL A 146 -0.11 5.12 6.51
N ARG A 147 0.56 5.71 7.50
CA ARG A 147 0.67 5.13 8.85
C ARG A 147 -0.71 4.93 9.48
N ALA A 148 -1.57 5.93 9.35
CA ALA A 148 -2.91 5.89 9.90
C ALA A 148 -3.80 4.83 9.21
N LEU A 149 -3.61 4.58 7.92
CA LEU A 149 -4.26 3.50 7.16
C LEU A 149 -3.82 2.12 7.65
N PHE A 150 -2.53 1.95 7.95
CA PHE A 150 -1.95 0.71 8.48
C PHE A 150 -2.03 0.58 10.01
N ASN A 151 -3.01 1.23 10.63
CA ASN A 151 -3.34 0.95 12.03
C ASN A 151 -3.96 -0.44 12.16
N PHE A 152 -3.36 -1.25 13.03
CA PHE A 152 -3.83 -2.60 13.31
C PHE A 152 -5.25 -2.61 13.90
N SER A 153 -6.05 -3.62 13.52
CA SER A 153 -7.33 -3.92 14.16
C SER A 153 -7.16 -4.23 15.64
N SER A 154 -8.24 -4.06 16.42
CA SER A 154 -8.27 -4.45 17.84
C SER A 154 -7.85 -5.91 18.02
N GLU A 155 -8.40 -6.82 17.20
CA GLU A 155 -8.04 -8.24 17.21
C GLU A 155 -6.55 -8.48 16.95
N SER A 156 -5.97 -7.83 15.93
CA SER A 156 -4.54 -7.95 15.63
C SER A 156 -3.67 -7.41 16.77
N ARG A 157 -4.08 -6.30 17.39
CA ARG A 157 -3.39 -5.71 18.55
C ARG A 157 -3.45 -6.64 19.76
N GLU A 158 -4.61 -7.22 20.05
CA GLU A 158 -4.77 -8.17 21.15
C GLU A 158 -3.94 -9.43 20.94
N GLN A 159 -3.95 -9.99 19.73
CA GLN A 159 -3.13 -11.15 19.39
C GLN A 159 -1.64 -10.82 19.49
N GLY A 160 -1.22 -9.66 18.98
CA GLY A 160 0.15 -9.15 19.14
C GLY A 160 0.55 -9.04 20.61
N ASN A 161 -0.28 -8.40 21.44
CA ASN A 161 -0.02 -8.24 22.87
C ASN A 161 0.06 -9.59 23.60
N ARG A 162 -0.76 -10.59 23.23
CA ARG A 162 -0.65 -11.96 23.76
C ARG A 162 0.69 -12.59 23.38
N ASN A 163 1.15 -12.41 22.15
CA ASN A 163 2.45 -12.94 21.70
C ASN A 163 3.61 -12.27 22.43
N LEU A 164 3.57 -10.94 22.60
CA LEU A 164 4.61 -10.21 23.32
C LEU A 164 4.70 -10.65 24.80
N ARG A 165 3.56 -10.87 25.46
CA ARG A 165 3.53 -11.45 26.82
C ARG A 165 4.12 -12.85 26.88
N ARG A 166 3.80 -13.73 25.92
CA ARG A 166 4.38 -15.09 25.85
C ARG A 166 5.89 -15.10 25.65
N LEU A 167 6.41 -14.08 24.97
CA LEU A 167 7.85 -13.90 24.75
C LEU A 167 8.54 -13.17 25.90
N ASN A 168 7.82 -12.81 26.98
CA ASN A 168 8.31 -12.00 28.10
C ASN A 168 8.93 -10.66 27.67
N VAL A 169 8.40 -10.05 26.60
CA VAL A 169 8.82 -8.73 26.08
C VAL A 169 7.67 -7.73 26.03
N GLY A 170 6.55 -7.99 26.71
CA GLY A 170 5.37 -7.12 26.71
C GLY A 170 5.66 -5.70 27.23
N ASP A 171 6.53 -5.60 28.24
CA ASP A 171 6.92 -4.35 28.89
C ASP A 171 8.39 -4.00 28.63
N ALA A 172 9.04 -4.70 27.68
CA ALA A 172 10.44 -4.45 27.36
C ALA A 172 10.59 -3.07 26.69
N THR A 173 11.36 -2.19 27.31
CA THR A 173 11.73 -0.87 26.75
C THR A 173 12.93 -0.98 25.80
N ASP A 174 13.80 -1.97 26.04
CA ASP A 174 15.04 -2.20 25.31
C ASP A 174 15.05 -3.59 24.69
N PHE A 175 14.59 -3.67 23.45
CA PHE A 175 14.63 -4.89 22.65
C PHE A 175 15.07 -4.57 21.22
N MET A 176 15.69 -5.56 20.57
CA MET A 176 16.10 -5.48 19.18
C MET A 176 15.49 -6.65 18.42
N CYS A 177 14.78 -6.35 17.33
CA CYS A 177 14.25 -7.35 16.42
C CYS A 177 15.14 -7.45 15.18
N VAL A 178 15.51 -8.67 14.81
CA VAL A 178 16.33 -8.94 13.63
C VAL A 178 15.55 -9.85 12.70
N HIS A 179 15.35 -9.39 11.47
CA HIS A 179 14.69 -10.16 10.42
C HIS A 179 15.72 -10.60 9.39
N ILE A 180 15.89 -11.92 9.22
CA ILE A 180 16.84 -12.51 8.28
C ILE A 180 16.05 -13.18 7.16
N ARG A 181 16.10 -12.60 5.96
CA ARG A 181 15.42 -13.14 4.77
C ARG A 181 16.32 -14.18 4.10
N ARG A 182 15.87 -15.43 4.05
CA ARG A 182 16.60 -16.58 3.49
C ARG A 182 15.77 -17.22 2.37
N THR A 183 15.35 -18.48 2.49
CA THR A 183 14.45 -19.16 1.54
C THR A 183 14.82 -18.86 0.07
N ASP A 184 13.85 -18.45 -0.75
CA ASP A 184 13.98 -18.01 -2.14
C ASP A 184 15.12 -17.00 -2.40
N PHE A 185 15.52 -16.20 -1.41
CA PHE A 185 16.59 -15.22 -1.58
C PHE A 185 17.98 -15.88 -1.61
N LEU A 186 18.12 -17.08 -1.05
CA LEU A 186 19.35 -17.86 -1.20
C LEU A 186 19.52 -18.29 -2.66
N ASP A 187 18.43 -18.73 -3.30
CA ASP A 187 18.43 -19.17 -4.71
C ASP A 187 18.75 -17.99 -5.66
N PHE A 188 18.36 -16.77 -5.27
CA PHE A 188 18.67 -15.55 -6.01
C PHE A 188 20.06 -14.95 -5.71
N GLY A 189 20.85 -15.56 -4.81
CA GLY A 189 22.18 -15.06 -4.45
C GLY A 189 22.17 -13.72 -3.66
N ILE A 190 21.03 -13.33 -3.10
CA ILE A 190 20.83 -12.08 -2.34
C ILE A 190 20.40 -12.33 -0.89
N GLY A 191 20.51 -13.57 -0.42
CA GLY A 191 20.20 -13.93 0.96
C GLY A 191 21.21 -13.34 1.94
N SER A 192 20.75 -13.01 3.15
CA SER A 192 21.64 -12.51 4.20
C SER A 192 22.42 -13.65 4.86
N ASP A 193 23.71 -13.44 5.10
CA ASP A 193 24.54 -14.36 5.89
C ASP A 193 24.10 -14.37 7.35
N LEU A 194 23.85 -15.56 7.90
CA LEU A 194 23.36 -15.71 9.27
C LEU A 194 24.42 -15.30 10.29
N ASN A 195 25.66 -15.76 10.12
CA ASN A 195 26.71 -15.54 11.13
C ASN A 195 27.12 -14.08 11.21
N GLY A 196 27.30 -13.43 10.06
CA GLY A 196 27.54 -12.00 9.93
C GLY A 196 26.40 -11.17 10.53
N THR A 197 25.15 -11.55 10.25
CA THR A 197 23.98 -10.86 10.83
C THR A 197 23.96 -11.00 12.36
N LEU A 198 24.21 -12.19 12.91
CA LEU A 198 24.25 -12.41 14.36
C LEU A 198 25.42 -11.68 15.02
N LYS A 199 26.58 -11.63 14.38
CA LYS A 199 27.73 -10.85 14.86
C LYS A 199 27.39 -9.36 14.91
N ALA A 200 26.87 -8.79 13.82
CA ALA A 200 26.46 -7.39 13.77
C ALA A 200 25.40 -7.06 14.82
N THR A 201 24.43 -7.96 15.01
CA THR A 201 23.41 -7.87 16.07
C THR A 201 24.06 -7.75 17.45
N ARG A 202 24.97 -8.67 17.80
CA ARG A 202 25.67 -8.63 19.10
C ARG A 202 26.49 -7.36 19.27
N ASP A 203 27.20 -6.94 18.22
CA ASP A 203 28.03 -5.74 18.24
C ASP A 203 27.18 -4.47 18.49
N ILE A 204 25.99 -4.37 17.86
CA ILE A 204 25.04 -3.25 18.08
C ILE A 204 24.50 -3.27 19.50
N ALA A 205 24.09 -4.44 20.00
CA ALA A 205 23.57 -4.58 21.35
C ALA A 205 24.63 -4.21 22.41
N ALA A 206 25.87 -4.66 22.24
CA ALA A 206 26.97 -4.35 23.16
C ALA A 206 27.32 -2.86 23.19
N ARG A 207 27.33 -2.17 22.04
CA ARG A 207 27.60 -0.72 21.98
C ARG A 207 26.56 0.10 22.73
N LYS A 208 25.27 -0.27 22.63
CA LYS A 208 24.23 0.40 23.40
C LYS A 208 24.37 0.19 24.91
N TRP A 209 24.85 -0.98 25.33
CA TRP A 209 25.08 -1.29 26.74
C TRP A 209 26.24 -0.49 27.36
N HIS A 210 27.31 -0.25 26.60
CA HIS A 210 28.51 0.45 27.11
C HIS A 210 28.46 1.98 27.01
N GLY A 211 27.50 2.56 26.28
CA GLY A 211 27.35 4.02 26.14
C GLY A 211 26.41 4.68 27.16
N GLY A 212 25.92 3.93 28.16
CA GLY A 212 24.93 4.37 29.15
C GLY A 212 25.43 4.48 30.59
N ASN A 213 26.75 4.44 30.83
CA ASN A 213 27.37 4.76 32.13
C ASN A 213 27.91 6.18 32.14
#